data_AF-A0A1G2VBE3-F1
#
_entry.id   AF-A0A1G2VBE3-F1
#
_cell.length_a   1.000
_cell.length_b   1.000
_cell.length_c   1.000
_cell.angle_alpha   90.00
_cell.angle_beta   90.00
_cell.angle_gamma   90.00
#
_symmetry.space_group_name_H-M   'P 1'
#
loop_
_entity.id
_entity.type
_entity.pdbx_description
1 polymer ?
#
loop_
_entity_poly.entity_id
_entity_poly.type
_entity_poly.pdbx_seq_one_letter_code
_entity_poly.pdbx_strand_id
1 'polypeptide(L)'
;MELLQRLGNVSGLAFQILDDITGAFATEVEIGKPVYSDFKENKPTLLTVYALQHASQSDRQFVRDHLGTPSLTAADGSQITDIIKRSGALDYALETVRSYVTEAYDILKKLPCSPSSKGRAVISDVVEYLSSKASQIPS
;
A
#
# COMPACT_ATOMS: atom_id res chain seq x y z
N MET A 1 4.04 -21.87 -16.00
CA MET A 1 3.11 -21.67 -14.86
C MET A 1 3.75 -20.84 -13.76
N GLU A 2 4.98 -21.16 -13.33
CA GLU A 2 5.68 -20.43 -12.26
C GLU A 2 5.83 -18.91 -12.47
N LEU A 3 6.20 -18.47 -13.69
CA LEU A 3 6.28 -17.03 -14.01
C LEU A 3 4.93 -16.31 -13.85
N LEU A 4 3.83 -16.93 -14.28
CA LEU A 4 2.49 -16.32 -14.15
C LEU A 4 2.03 -16.28 -12.69
N GLN A 5 2.33 -17.32 -11.91
CA GLN A 5 2.05 -17.33 -10.48
C GLN A 5 2.83 -16.24 -9.76
N ARG A 6 4.14 -16.12 -10.05
CA ARG A 6 4.98 -15.08 -9.44
C ARG A 6 4.50 -13.69 -9.83
N LEU A 7 4.16 -13.48 -11.10
CA LEU A 7 3.58 -12.23 -11.61
C LEU A 7 2.30 -11.86 -10.86
N GLY A 8 1.38 -12.82 -10.69
CA GLY A 8 0.17 -12.61 -9.90
C GLY A 8 0.46 -12.24 -8.45
N ASN A 9 1.42 -12.92 -7.82
CA ASN A 9 1.79 -12.65 -6.43
C ASN A 9 2.36 -11.24 -6.25
N VAL A 10 3.34 -10.83 -7.07
CA VAL A 10 3.99 -9.52 -6.91
C VAL A 10 3.03 -8.38 -7.26
N SER A 11 2.21 -8.53 -8.31
CA SER A 11 1.19 -7.53 -8.65
C SER A 11 0.10 -7.44 -7.56
N GLY A 12 -0.33 -8.58 -7.01
CA GLY A 12 -1.31 -8.60 -5.93
C GLY A 12 -0.80 -7.96 -4.64
N LEU A 13 0.46 -8.22 -4.27
CA LEU A 13 1.10 -7.59 -3.10
C LEU A 13 1.26 -6.08 -3.30
N ALA A 14 1.70 -5.64 -4.48
CA ALA A 14 1.79 -4.22 -4.81
C ALA A 14 0.42 -3.54 -4.73
N PHE A 15 -0.63 -4.19 -5.25
CA PHE A 15 -1.99 -3.69 -5.19
C PHE A 15 -2.47 -3.53 -3.74
N GLN A 16 -2.30 -4.56 -2.90
CA GLN A 16 -2.76 -4.51 -1.52
C GLN A 16 -2.07 -3.40 -0.72
N ILE A 17 -0.76 -3.20 -0.91
CA ILE A 17 -0.04 -2.12 -0.23
C ILE A 17 -0.55 -0.75 -0.70
N LEU A 18 -0.82 -0.56 -1.99
CA LEU A 18 -1.40 0.68 -2.50
C LEU A 18 -2.82 0.93 -1.99
N ASP A 19 -3.62 -0.13 -1.81
CA ASP A 19 -4.95 -0.06 -1.22
C ASP A 19 -4.85 0.36 0.26
N ASP A 20 -3.95 -0.25 1.03
CA ASP A 20 -3.68 0.12 2.43
C ASP A 20 -3.21 1.58 2.56
N ILE A 21 -2.36 2.07 1.65
CA ILE A 21 -1.95 3.48 1.58
C ILE A 21 -3.16 4.36 1.25
N THR A 22 -3.97 3.97 0.27
CA THR A 22 -5.17 4.75 -0.08
C THR A 22 -6.10 4.85 1.13
N GLY A 23 -6.36 3.75 1.84
CA GLY A 23 -7.19 3.72 3.04
C GLY A 23 -6.66 4.58 4.20
N ALA A 24 -5.34 4.68 4.36
CA ALA A 24 -4.70 5.44 5.43
C ALA A 24 -4.57 6.96 5.15
N PHE A 25 -4.52 7.36 3.87
CA PHE A 25 -4.17 8.73 3.47
C PHE A 25 -5.23 9.45 2.64
N ALA A 26 -6.23 8.76 2.10
CA ALA A 26 -7.22 9.40 1.25
C ALA A 26 -8.24 10.20 2.06
N THR A 27 -8.80 11.22 1.40
CA THR A 27 -9.83 12.09 1.95
C THR A 27 -11.21 11.46 1.83
N GLU A 28 -12.18 11.90 2.63
CA GLU A 28 -13.56 11.37 2.63
C GLU A 28 -14.21 11.39 1.24
N VAL A 29 -13.85 12.40 0.42
CA VAL A 29 -14.31 12.58 -0.96
C VAL A 29 -13.77 11.50 -1.90
N GLU A 30 -12.57 10.99 -1.65
CA GLU A 30 -11.89 10.01 -2.52
C GLU A 30 -12.33 8.57 -2.25
N ILE A 31 -12.72 8.24 -1.01
CA ILE A 31 -13.02 6.85 -0.61
C ILE A 31 -14.53 6.58 -0.50
N GLY A 32 -15.37 7.62 -0.38
CA GLY A 32 -16.82 7.47 -0.21
C GLY A 32 -17.23 6.75 1.09
N LYS A 33 -16.31 6.68 2.06
CA LYS A 33 -16.46 6.11 3.41
C LYS A 33 -15.91 7.10 4.44
N PRO A 34 -16.29 6.98 5.73
CA PRO A 34 -15.74 7.83 6.79
C PRO A 34 -14.20 7.73 6.81
N VAL A 35 -13.51 8.87 6.91
CA VAL A 35 -12.03 8.88 6.95
C VAL A 35 -11.54 8.00 8.11
N TYR A 36 -10.45 7.26 7.89
CA TYR A 36 -9.81 6.39 8.89
C TYR A 36 -10.64 5.18 9.32
N SER A 37 -11.63 4.74 8.52
CA SER A 37 -12.35 3.48 8.77
C SER A 37 -11.40 2.30 8.96
N ASP A 38 -10.31 2.26 8.20
CA ASP A 38 -9.34 1.17 8.22
C ASP A 38 -8.53 1.14 9.52
N PHE A 39 -8.32 2.29 10.14
CA PHE A 39 -7.72 2.37 11.47
C PHE A 39 -8.64 1.82 12.55
N LYS A 40 -9.96 1.93 12.40
CA LYS A 40 -10.93 1.34 13.33
C LYS A 40 -10.99 -0.18 13.24
N GLU A 41 -10.67 -0.75 12.07
CA GLU A 41 -10.63 -2.20 11.87
C GLU A 41 -9.38 -2.86 12.45
N ASN A 42 -8.38 -2.08 12.89
CA ASN A 42 -7.10 -2.56 13.42
C ASN A 42 -6.37 -3.54 12.50
N LYS A 43 -6.47 -3.34 11.17
CA LYS A 43 -5.80 -4.20 10.21
C LYS A 43 -4.27 -4.05 10.35
N PRO A 44 -3.52 -5.16 10.54
CA PRO A 44 -2.06 -5.10 10.57
C PRO A 44 -1.54 -4.95 9.14
N THR A 45 -1.47 -3.71 8.66
CA THR A 45 -0.91 -3.36 7.35
C THR A 45 0.60 -3.16 7.43
N LEU A 46 1.27 -3.14 6.29
CA LEU A 46 2.71 -2.84 6.23
C LEU A 46 3.04 -1.50 6.90
N LEU A 47 2.16 -0.51 6.73
CA LEU A 47 2.28 0.83 7.31
C LEU A 47 2.28 0.78 8.84
N THR A 48 1.29 0.12 9.45
CA THR A 48 1.14 0.11 10.91
C THR A 48 2.21 -0.74 11.57
N VAL A 49 2.57 -1.88 10.98
CA VAL A 49 3.66 -2.73 11.48
C VAL A 49 5.00 -1.99 11.44
N TYR A 50 5.34 -1.36 10.31
CA TYR A 50 6.61 -0.64 10.18
C TYR A 50 6.66 0.57 11.11
N ALA A 51 5.57 1.34 11.21
CA ALA A 51 5.48 2.47 12.11
C ALA A 51 5.68 2.05 13.57
N LEU A 52 5.04 0.97 14.02
CA LEU A 52 5.20 0.46 15.38
C LEU A 52 6.62 -0.02 15.70
N GLN A 53 7.40 -0.42 14.69
CA GLN A 53 8.79 -0.83 14.87
C GLN A 53 9.75 0.37 14.95
N HIS A 54 9.52 1.40 14.13
CA HIS A 54 10.49 2.49 13.90
C HIS A 54 10.10 3.83 14.55
N ALA A 55 8.85 4.00 15.00
CA ALA A 55 8.44 5.20 15.70
C ALA A 55 9.07 5.31 17.10
N SER A 56 9.14 6.56 17.58
CA SER A 56 9.54 6.90 18.95
C SER A 56 8.65 6.18 19.98
N GLN A 57 9.12 6.08 21.23
CA GLN A 57 8.35 5.39 22.26
C GLN A 57 6.97 6.03 22.50
N SER A 58 6.90 7.37 22.53
CA SER A 58 5.65 8.11 22.70
C SER A 58 4.69 7.89 21.53
N ASP A 59 5.22 7.92 20.32
CA ASP A 59 4.43 7.73 19.09
C ASP A 59 3.88 6.32 18.99
N ARG A 60 4.72 5.33 19.26
CA ARG A 60 4.33 3.93 19.28
C ARG A 60 3.25 3.66 20.31
N GLN A 61 3.34 4.29 21.48
CA GLN A 61 2.31 4.19 22.51
C GLN A 61 1.00 4.81 22.02
N PHE A 62 1.06 6.01 21.43
CA PHE A 62 -0.12 6.66 20.85
C PHE A 62 -0.82 5.78 19.81
N VAL A 63 -0.09 5.21 18.84
CA VAL A 63 -0.68 4.30 17.84
C VAL A 63 -1.35 3.10 18.52
N ARG A 64 -0.70 2.47 19.50
CA ARG A 64 -1.27 1.30 20.21
C ARG A 64 -2.54 1.63 20.98
N ASP A 65 -2.62 2.83 21.54
CA ASP A 65 -3.75 3.23 22.39
C ASP A 65 -4.99 3.62 21.57
N HIS A 66 -4.82 4.05 20.32
CA HIS A 66 -5.91 4.59 19.50
C HIS A 66 -6.30 3.69 18.32
N LEU A 67 -5.34 2.99 17.71
CA LEU A 67 -5.60 2.10 16.57
C LEU A 67 -6.55 0.97 17.01
N GLY A 68 -7.60 0.72 16.21
CA GLY A 68 -8.59 -0.30 16.50
C GLY A 68 -9.65 0.09 17.53
N THR A 69 -9.64 1.31 18.04
CA THR A 69 -10.60 1.73 19.06
C THR A 69 -11.89 2.27 18.45
N PRO A 70 -13.07 1.94 19.03
CA PRO A 70 -14.35 2.53 18.60
C PRO A 70 -14.40 4.04 18.78
N SER A 71 -13.61 4.57 19.73
CA SER A 71 -13.51 5.99 20.06
C SER A 71 -12.56 6.78 19.15
N LEU A 72 -11.89 6.16 18.17
CA LEU A 72 -10.96 6.83 17.27
C LEU A 72 -11.64 8.02 16.59
N THR A 73 -11.13 9.20 16.90
CA THR A 73 -11.59 10.48 16.34
C THR A 73 -10.83 10.81 15.05
N ALA A 74 -11.32 11.80 14.30
CA ALA A 74 -10.60 12.29 13.12
C ALA A 74 -9.23 12.90 13.49
N ALA A 75 -9.09 13.48 14.69
CA ALA A 75 -7.82 14.00 15.19
C ALA A 75 -6.83 12.87 15.47
N ASP A 76 -7.29 11.78 16.09
CA ASP A 76 -6.46 10.60 16.34
C ASP A 76 -6.00 9.96 15.02
N GLY A 77 -6.91 9.83 14.05
CA GLY A 77 -6.58 9.32 12.72
C GLY A 77 -5.54 10.19 12.02
N SER A 78 -5.71 11.51 12.03
CA SER A 78 -4.72 12.46 11.49
C SER A 78 -3.36 12.29 12.16
N GLN A 79 -3.34 12.18 13.50
CA GLN A 79 -2.11 11.99 14.24
C GLN A 79 -1.44 10.65 13.90
N ILE A 80 -2.20 9.55 13.79
CA ILE A 80 -1.70 8.22 13.36
C ILE A 80 -1.06 8.32 11.97
N THR A 81 -1.72 8.98 11.02
CA THR A 81 -1.20 9.20 9.67
C THR A 81 0.13 9.98 9.69
N ASP A 82 0.24 11.00 10.54
CA ASP A 82 1.50 11.73 10.74
C ASP A 82 2.59 10.88 11.38
N ILE A 83 2.23 9.94 12.27
CA ILE A 83 3.18 8.97 12.86
C ILE A 83 3.72 8.04 11.78
N ILE A 84 2.84 7.53 10.91
CA ILE A 84 3.19 6.67 9.78
C ILE A 84 4.18 7.40 8.86
N LYS A 85 3.94 8.67 8.52
CA LYS A 85 4.88 9.46 7.70
C LYS A 85 6.23 9.62 8.39
N ARG A 86 6.27 10.17 9.61
CA ARG A 86 7.55 10.49 10.29
C ARG A 86 8.37 9.27 10.70
N SER A 87 7.74 8.11 10.83
CA SER A 87 8.43 6.84 11.06
C SER A 87 9.09 6.25 9.81
N GLY A 88 8.87 6.84 8.62
CA GLY A 88 9.33 6.33 7.34
C GLY A 88 8.51 5.16 6.79
N ALA A 89 7.36 4.85 7.41
CA ALA A 89 6.54 3.71 7.00
C ALA A 89 5.91 3.90 5.60
N LEU A 90 5.50 5.13 5.27
CA LEU A 90 4.98 5.45 3.94
C LEU A 90 6.04 5.22 2.86
N ASP A 91 7.24 5.77 3.06
CA ASP A 91 8.36 5.62 2.12
C ASP A 91 8.73 4.15 1.92
N TYR A 92 8.85 3.41 3.02
CA TYR A 92 9.15 1.99 2.97
C TYR A 92 8.07 1.19 2.21
N ALA A 93 6.80 1.50 2.42
CA ALA A 93 5.70 0.86 1.70
C ALA A 93 5.73 1.18 0.20
N LEU A 94 5.97 2.44 -0.18
CA LEU A 94 6.10 2.85 -1.58
C LEU A 94 7.33 2.22 -2.25
N GLU A 95 8.46 2.13 -1.57
CA GLU A 95 9.65 1.44 -2.07
C GLU A 95 9.37 -0.06 -2.28
N THR A 96 8.66 -0.69 -1.35
CA THR A 96 8.22 -2.08 -1.46
C THR A 96 7.33 -2.28 -2.70
N VAL A 97 6.37 -1.39 -2.93
CA VAL A 97 5.52 -1.40 -4.15
C VAL A 97 6.37 -1.26 -5.41
N ARG A 98 7.30 -0.30 -5.45
CA ARG A 98 8.18 -0.09 -6.61
C ARG A 98 9.05 -1.31 -6.91
N SER A 99 9.52 -2.00 -5.88
CA SER A 99 10.26 -3.26 -6.01
C SER A 99 9.40 -4.35 -6.67
N TYR A 100 8.17 -4.55 -6.19
CA TYR A 100 7.25 -5.52 -6.78
C TYR A 100 6.83 -5.18 -8.21
N VAL A 101 6.59 -3.90 -8.52
CA VAL A 101 6.28 -3.43 -9.88
C VAL A 101 7.46 -3.68 -10.81
N THR A 102 8.69 -3.39 -10.35
CA THR A 102 9.91 -3.67 -11.12
C THR A 102 10.05 -5.16 -11.42
N GLU A 103 9.83 -6.01 -10.42
CA GLU A 103 9.84 -7.46 -10.60
C GLU A 103 8.76 -7.93 -11.58
N ALA A 104 7.56 -7.37 -11.52
CA ALA A 104 6.46 -7.67 -12.44
C ALA A 104 6.83 -7.35 -13.89
N TYR A 105 7.45 -6.20 -14.15
CA TYR A 105 7.96 -5.84 -15.48
C TYR A 105 9.04 -6.82 -15.98
N ASP A 106 9.94 -7.25 -15.11
CA ASP A 106 10.98 -8.22 -15.48
C ASP A 106 10.42 -9.60 -15.78
N ILE A 107 9.35 -10.01 -15.10
CA ILE A 107 8.63 -11.24 -15.42
C ILE A 107 7.88 -11.11 -16.75
N LEU A 108 7.20 -9.98 -17.01
CA LEU A 108 6.52 -9.72 -18.28
C LEU A 108 7.45 -9.86 -19.48
N LYS A 109 8.70 -9.38 -19.38
CA LYS A 109 9.73 -9.53 -20.42
C LYS A 109 10.07 -11.00 -20.72
N LYS A 110 9.98 -11.88 -19.72
CA LYS A 110 10.35 -13.31 -19.78
C LYS A 110 9.19 -14.23 -20.19
N LEU A 111 7.96 -13.72 -20.31
CA LEU A 111 6.82 -14.56 -20.65
C LEU A 111 6.97 -15.17 -22.06
N PRO A 112 6.75 -16.49 -22.23
CA PRO A 112 6.89 -17.18 -23.51
C PRO A 112 5.64 -16.99 -24.39
N CYS A 113 5.22 -15.74 -24.58
CA CYS A 113 4.12 -15.37 -25.45
C CYS A 113 4.44 -14.10 -26.23
N SER A 114 3.85 -13.97 -27.41
CA SER A 114 4.02 -12.78 -28.24
C SER A 114 3.67 -11.50 -27.46
N PRO A 115 4.44 -10.41 -27.62
CA PRO A 115 4.07 -9.08 -27.13
C PRO A 115 2.66 -8.65 -27.56
N SER A 116 2.19 -9.09 -28.74
CA SER A 116 0.85 -8.80 -29.28
C SER A 116 -0.27 -9.69 -28.71
N SER A 117 0.03 -10.61 -27.80
CA SER A 117 -1.00 -11.47 -27.20
C SER A 117 -1.93 -10.65 -26.29
N LYS A 118 -3.23 -10.81 -26.47
CA LYS A 118 -4.25 -10.11 -25.66
C LYS A 118 -4.05 -10.31 -24.16
N GLY A 119 -3.70 -11.52 -23.73
CA GLY A 119 -3.44 -11.82 -22.33
C GLY A 119 -2.24 -11.06 -21.76
N ARG A 120 -1.16 -10.91 -22.52
CA ARG A 120 0.00 -10.13 -22.09
C ARG A 120 -0.30 -8.64 -22.04
N ALA A 121 -1.09 -8.12 -22.98
CA ALA A 121 -1.53 -6.73 -22.98
C ALA A 121 -2.29 -6.40 -21.69
N VAL A 122 -3.33 -7.18 -21.35
CA VAL A 122 -4.12 -6.98 -20.12
C VAL A 122 -3.26 -7.00 -18.86
N ILE A 123 -2.31 -7.94 -18.74
CA ILE A 123 -1.45 -7.99 -17.55
C ILE A 123 -0.48 -6.81 -17.52
N SER A 124 -0.01 -6.35 -18.68
CA SER A 124 0.85 -5.16 -18.77
C SER A 124 0.11 -3.91 -18.29
N ASP A 125 -1.16 -3.75 -18.67
CA ASP A 125 -2.00 -2.63 -18.25
C ASP A 125 -2.18 -2.61 -16.72
N VAL A 126 -2.31 -3.78 -16.08
CA VAL A 126 -2.37 -3.88 -14.61
C VAL A 126 -1.07 -3.42 -13.97
N VAL A 127 0.09 -3.87 -14.47
CA VAL A 127 1.39 -3.46 -13.92
C VAL A 127 1.64 -1.97 -14.12
N GLU A 128 1.23 -1.42 -15.27
CA GLU A 128 1.30 0.01 -15.56
C GLU A 128 0.39 0.84 -14.66
N TYR A 129 -0.83 0.37 -14.40
CA TYR A 129 -1.72 0.99 -13.42
C TYR A 129 -1.07 1.08 -12.04
N LEU A 130 -0.47 -0.02 -11.55
CA LEU A 130 0.21 -0.05 -10.24
C LEU A 130 1.39 0.93 -10.19
N SER A 131 2.20 0.95 -11.25
CA SER A 131 3.34 1.88 -11.39
C SER A 131 2.90 3.36 -11.36
N SER A 132 1.86 3.67 -12.13
CA SER A 132 1.29 5.01 -12.22
C SER A 132 0.71 5.46 -10.88
N LYS A 133 -0.07 4.58 -10.23
CA LYS A 133 -0.67 4.87 -8.92
C LYS A 133 0.40 5.13 -7.85
N ALA A 134 1.46 4.31 -7.81
CA ALA A 134 2.57 4.51 -6.87
C ALA A 134 3.32 5.83 -7.09
N SER A 135 3.42 6.30 -8.34
CA SER A 135 4.12 7.54 -8.70
C SER A 135 3.33 8.81 -8.35
N GLN A 136 2.01 8.70 -8.17
CA GLN A 136 1.14 9.82 -7.80
C GLN A 136 1.10 10.08 -6.28
N ILE A 137 1.58 9.14 -5.47
CA ILE A 137 1.60 9.27 -4.01
C ILE A 137 2.90 10.00 -3.62
N PRO A 138 2.80 11.19 -2.99
CA PRO A 138 3.98 11.89 -2.50
C PRO A 138 4.59 11.15 -1.30
N SER A 139 5.90 10.95 -1.37
CA SER A 139 6.76 10.57 -0.24
C SER A 139 7.13 11.82 0.57
#